data_AF-A0A0C2FRB6-F1
#
_entry.id   AF-A0A0C2FRB6-F1
#
_cell.length_a   1.000
_cell.length_b   1.000
_cell.length_c   1.000
_cell.angle_alpha   90.00
_cell.angle_beta   90.00
_cell.angle_gamma   90.00
#
_symmetry.space_group_name_H-M   'P 1'
#
loop_
_entity.id
_entity.type
_entity.pdbx_description
1 polymer ?
#
loop_
_entity_poly.entity_id
_entity_poly.type
_entity_poly.pdbx_seq_one_letter_code
_entity_poly.pdbx_strand_id
1 'polypeptide(L)'
;MGNESSKAPKSSAGKGWRHRLRSGPSQSTVQRHIENARKSRILQLKACGLKSMPTALNELYEVIRNLELSQNKIKELPPDIGSFSVLKQLHLSENALTELPDEIGSLKNLEILNLQSNKLSSLPDSIVGCTSLKTLNLSANNFTQFPVPTCHLMSLETLVLAQNTITELPDEVSSLNASEVNLNQNRLNYLNADALAKCPHLKILRLEENCLAKTEFTPNLLIHSTLNPWQSSVDIRVNSWMSRTATSNAPAHQTMHFPLAHIRTHQRST
;
A
#
# COMPACT_ATOMS: atom_id res chain seq x y z
N MET A 1 -64.57 17.52 -38.20
CA MET A 1 -63.80 17.11 -39.40
C MET A 1 -63.11 18.35 -39.95
N GLY A 2 -61.78 18.31 -40.10
CA GLY A 2 -60.93 19.20 -40.93
C GLY A 2 -60.96 20.71 -40.62
N ASN A 3 -59.94 21.27 -39.98
CA ASN A 3 -58.76 21.96 -40.59
C ASN A 3 -59.13 23.31 -41.26
N GLU A 4 -58.42 24.42 -41.11
CA GLU A 4 -57.16 24.77 -40.43
C GLU A 4 -56.98 26.31 -40.51
N SER A 5 -55.93 26.81 -39.87
CA SER A 5 -55.29 28.14 -40.06
C SER A 5 -55.81 29.31 -39.24
N SER A 6 -55.10 29.60 -38.14
CA SER A 6 -54.57 30.94 -37.85
C SER A 6 -53.55 30.92 -36.71
N LYS A 7 -52.45 31.66 -36.96
CA LYS A 7 -51.50 32.28 -36.01
C LYS A 7 -50.29 31.47 -35.50
N ALA A 8 -49.13 31.92 -35.97
CA ALA A 8 -47.86 31.85 -35.25
C ALA A 8 -47.87 32.74 -33.99
N PRO A 9 -46.93 32.52 -33.05
CA PRO A 9 -45.98 33.61 -32.79
C PRO A 9 -44.51 33.15 -32.66
N LYS A 10 -43.63 34.11 -32.94
CA LYS A 10 -42.17 34.06 -32.77
C LYS A 10 -41.76 34.06 -31.28
N SER A 11 -40.75 33.27 -30.94
CA SER A 11 -39.67 33.51 -29.96
C SER A 11 -39.14 32.13 -29.52
N SER A 12 -37.88 31.86 -29.22
CA SER A 12 -36.72 32.66 -28.90
C SER A 12 -35.48 31.79 -29.21
N ALA A 13 -34.36 32.44 -29.52
CA ALA A 13 -33.08 31.81 -29.75
C ALA A 13 -32.59 31.02 -28.52
N GLY A 14 -32.81 29.71 -28.51
CA GLY A 14 -32.17 28.78 -27.58
C GLY A 14 -30.73 28.51 -28.02
N LYS A 15 -29.78 29.25 -27.44
CA LYS A 15 -28.34 29.03 -27.59
C LYS A 15 -28.03 27.55 -27.30
N GLY A 16 -27.57 26.85 -28.32
CA GLY A 16 -27.14 25.45 -28.21
C GLY A 16 -26.00 25.34 -27.22
N TRP A 17 -26.27 24.75 -26.06
CA TRP A 17 -25.26 24.24 -25.16
C TRP A 17 -24.62 23.02 -25.81
N ARG A 18 -23.69 23.26 -26.75
CA ARG A 18 -22.79 22.21 -27.22
C ARG A 18 -21.89 21.87 -26.04
N HIS A 19 -22.22 20.78 -25.34
CA HIS A 19 -21.26 20.05 -24.54
C HIS A 19 -19.99 19.91 -25.38
N ARG A 20 -18.92 20.61 -25.01
CA ARG A 20 -17.58 20.30 -25.50
C ARG A 20 -17.26 18.92 -24.93
N LEU A 21 -17.59 17.88 -25.68
CA LEU A 21 -16.93 16.60 -25.55
C LEU A 21 -15.44 16.92 -25.68
N ARG A 22 -14.71 16.89 -24.55
CA ARG A 22 -13.26 16.85 -24.59
C ARG A 22 -12.93 15.60 -25.40
N SER A 23 -12.59 15.77 -26.67
CA SER A 23 -12.02 14.69 -27.46
C SER A 23 -10.80 14.21 -26.70
N GLY A 24 -10.73 12.90 -26.44
CA GLY A 24 -9.54 12.29 -25.85
C GLY A 24 -8.28 12.61 -26.66
N PRO A 25 -7.08 12.26 -26.14
CA PRO A 25 -5.84 12.43 -26.89
C PRO A 25 -5.97 11.79 -28.28
N SER A 26 -5.40 12.43 -29.30
CA SER A 26 -5.42 11.88 -30.66
C SER A 26 -4.71 10.52 -30.70
N GLN A 27 -5.10 9.66 -31.65
CA GLN A 27 -4.43 8.36 -31.86
C GLN A 27 -2.92 8.52 -32.07
N SER A 28 -2.49 9.55 -32.80
CA SER A 28 -1.06 9.88 -32.97
C SER A 28 -0.35 10.24 -31.66
N THR A 29 -1.06 10.88 -30.73
CA THR A 29 -0.51 11.20 -29.41
C THR A 29 -0.34 9.92 -28.59
N VAL A 30 -1.34 9.04 -28.57
CA VAL A 30 -1.27 7.74 -27.86
C VAL A 30 -0.12 6.90 -28.41
N GLN A 31 -0.01 6.78 -29.73
CA GLN A 31 1.05 6.00 -30.38
C GLN A 31 2.45 6.51 -30.01
N ARG A 32 2.65 7.83 -30.00
CA ARG A 32 3.92 8.43 -29.60
C ARG A 32 4.28 8.11 -28.15
N HIS A 33 3.30 8.07 -27.24
CA HIS A 33 3.54 7.68 -25.85
C HIS A 33 3.91 6.20 -25.73
N ILE A 34 3.25 5.32 -26.49
CA ILE A 34 3.58 3.88 -26.55
C ILE A 34 5.02 3.69 -27.05
N GLU A 35 5.41 4.36 -28.14
CA GLU A 35 6.77 4.28 -28.69
C GLU A 35 7.84 4.79 -27.71
N ASN A 36 7.58 5.92 -27.04
CA ASN A 36 8.46 6.44 -26.01
C ASN A 36 8.58 5.48 -24.81
N ALA A 37 7.47 4.84 -24.44
CA ALA A 37 7.45 3.85 -23.37
C ALA A 37 8.22 2.58 -23.75
N ARG A 38 8.14 2.12 -25.01
CA ARG A 38 8.97 1.01 -25.53
C ARG A 38 10.46 1.31 -25.42
N LYS A 39 10.89 2.53 -25.77
CA LYS A 39 12.30 2.95 -25.70
C LYS A 39 12.80 3.11 -24.26
N SER A 40 12.02 3.78 -23.42
CA SER A 40 12.40 4.06 -22.03
C SER A 40 12.16 2.90 -21.07
N ARG A 41 11.31 1.93 -21.45
CA ARG A 41 10.74 0.88 -20.59
C ARG A 41 9.88 1.41 -19.43
N ILE A 42 9.48 2.68 -19.50
CA ILE A 42 8.70 3.37 -18.48
C ILE A 42 7.43 3.92 -19.12
N LEU A 43 6.28 3.59 -18.55
CA LEU A 43 5.01 4.18 -18.95
C LEU A 43 4.42 5.02 -17.80
N GLN A 44 4.27 6.32 -18.04
CA GLN A 44 3.69 7.25 -17.07
C GLN A 44 2.26 7.62 -17.45
N LEU A 45 1.31 7.21 -16.62
CA LEU A 45 -0.12 7.49 -16.75
C LEU A 45 -0.71 8.04 -15.44
N LYS A 46 0.12 8.72 -14.65
CA LYS A 46 -0.30 9.36 -13.39
C LYS A 46 -1.32 10.45 -13.65
N ALA A 47 -2.36 10.52 -12.82
CA ALA A 47 -3.36 11.61 -12.84
C ALA A 47 -4.06 11.80 -14.21
N CYS A 48 -4.18 10.74 -15.01
CA CYS A 48 -4.85 10.79 -16.31
C CYS A 48 -6.39 10.66 -16.21
N GLY A 49 -6.92 10.41 -15.01
CA GLY A 49 -8.35 10.21 -14.78
C GLY A 49 -8.87 8.87 -15.32
N LEU A 50 -8.00 7.88 -15.47
CA LEU A 50 -8.33 6.54 -15.95
C LEU A 50 -9.31 5.86 -15.01
N LYS A 51 -10.36 5.24 -15.57
CA LYS A 51 -11.33 4.45 -14.80
C LYS A 51 -10.99 2.96 -14.77
N SER A 52 -10.17 2.53 -15.72
CA SER A 52 -9.69 1.16 -15.90
C SER A 52 -8.32 1.21 -16.57
N MET A 53 -7.59 0.10 -16.51
CA MET A 53 -6.36 -0.06 -17.28
C MET A 53 -6.68 -0.09 -18.78
N PRO A 54 -6.01 0.72 -19.64
CA PRO A 54 -6.25 0.71 -21.07
C PRO A 54 -5.89 -0.64 -21.71
N THR A 55 -6.75 -1.17 -22.58
CA THR A 55 -6.50 -2.45 -23.29
C THR A 55 -5.32 -2.38 -24.27
N ALA A 56 -4.99 -1.18 -24.75
CA ALA A 56 -3.86 -0.93 -25.66
C ALA A 56 -2.47 -1.15 -25.00
N LEU A 57 -2.41 -1.51 -23.72
CA LEU A 57 -1.15 -1.83 -23.04
C LEU A 57 -0.61 -3.23 -23.39
N ASN A 58 -1.39 -4.05 -24.09
CA ASN A 58 -0.97 -5.38 -24.56
C ASN A 58 0.34 -5.37 -25.35
N GLU A 59 0.56 -4.33 -26.15
CA GLU A 59 1.79 -4.12 -26.91
C GLU A 59 3.06 -3.89 -26.05
N LEU A 60 2.88 -3.63 -24.76
CA LEU A 60 3.92 -3.21 -23.84
C LEU A 60 4.26 -4.27 -22.79
N TYR A 61 3.52 -5.38 -22.74
CA TYR A 61 3.66 -6.44 -21.74
C TYR A 61 5.09 -7.00 -21.63
N GLU A 62 5.77 -7.18 -22.76
CA GLU A 62 7.11 -7.78 -22.79
C GLU A 62 8.27 -6.76 -22.65
N VAL A 63 7.97 -5.47 -22.55
CA VAL A 63 8.99 -4.40 -22.63
C VAL A 63 9.01 -3.49 -21.41
N ILE A 64 7.85 -3.17 -20.84
CA ILE A 64 7.75 -2.20 -19.75
C ILE A 64 8.25 -2.80 -18.44
N ARG A 65 9.16 -2.06 -17.80
CA ARG A 65 9.68 -2.36 -16.47
C ARG A 65 9.02 -1.54 -15.39
N ASN A 66 8.61 -0.31 -15.70
CA ASN A 66 7.98 0.57 -14.72
C ASN A 66 6.66 1.09 -15.26
N LEU A 67 5.57 0.75 -14.58
CA LEU A 67 4.22 1.19 -14.91
C LEU A 67 3.70 2.09 -13.79
N GLU A 68 3.45 3.34 -14.13
CA GLU A 68 2.92 4.36 -13.21
C GLU A 68 1.47 4.66 -13.57
N LEU A 69 0.55 4.26 -12.69
CA LEU A 69 -0.91 4.39 -12.81
C LEU A 69 -1.53 5.09 -11.59
N SER A 70 -0.73 5.77 -10.76
CA SER A 70 -1.20 6.43 -9.55
C SER A 70 -2.13 7.62 -9.85
N GLN A 71 -2.92 8.03 -8.84
CA GLN A 71 -3.83 9.18 -8.91
C GLN A 71 -4.88 9.06 -10.02
N ASN A 72 -5.37 7.85 -10.27
CA ASN A 72 -6.44 7.60 -11.22
C ASN A 72 -7.73 7.22 -10.47
N LYS A 73 -8.69 6.64 -11.18
CA LYS A 73 -10.00 6.19 -10.66
C LYS A 73 -10.20 4.70 -10.95
N ILE A 74 -9.12 3.94 -11.03
CA ILE A 74 -9.13 2.52 -11.34
C ILE A 74 -9.74 1.77 -10.17
N LYS A 75 -10.77 0.97 -10.45
CA LYS A 75 -11.50 0.17 -9.44
C LYS A 75 -11.06 -1.29 -9.40
N GLU A 76 -10.58 -1.80 -10.52
CA GLU A 76 -10.14 -3.17 -10.71
C GLU A 76 -8.96 -3.19 -11.68
N LEU A 77 -8.06 -4.15 -11.50
CA LEU A 77 -7.06 -4.49 -12.49
C LEU A 77 -7.56 -5.67 -13.31
N PRO A 78 -7.39 -5.65 -14.65
CA PRO A 78 -7.74 -6.81 -15.46
C PRO A 78 -6.73 -7.96 -15.22
N PRO A 79 -7.14 -9.22 -15.43
CA PRO A 79 -6.27 -10.40 -15.36
C PRO A 79 -4.97 -10.26 -16.20
N ASP A 80 -5.05 -9.56 -17.33
CA ASP A 80 -3.91 -9.30 -18.21
C ASP A 80 -2.75 -8.54 -17.53
N ILE A 81 -2.93 -7.99 -16.32
CA ILE A 81 -1.81 -7.47 -15.53
C ILE A 81 -0.72 -8.53 -15.34
N GLY A 82 -1.08 -9.81 -15.25
CA GLY A 82 -0.12 -10.91 -15.13
C GLY A 82 0.75 -11.13 -16.37
N SER A 83 0.38 -10.53 -17.52
CA SER A 83 1.13 -10.68 -18.77
C SER A 83 2.40 -9.82 -18.83
N PHE A 84 2.59 -8.85 -17.92
CA PHE A 84 3.78 -8.01 -17.92
C PHE A 84 5.02 -8.77 -17.40
N SER A 85 5.61 -9.61 -18.26
CA SER A 85 6.65 -10.58 -17.91
C SER A 85 7.96 -9.97 -17.38
N VAL A 86 8.25 -8.71 -17.73
CA VAL A 86 9.48 -8.00 -17.34
C VAL A 86 9.23 -6.83 -16.38
N LEU A 87 8.01 -6.68 -15.85
CA LEU A 87 7.68 -5.59 -14.94
C LEU A 87 8.45 -5.69 -13.63
N LYS A 88 9.05 -4.58 -13.23
CA LYS A 88 9.80 -4.42 -11.98
C LYS A 88 9.11 -3.51 -10.99
N GLN A 89 8.40 -2.49 -11.45
CA GLN A 89 7.73 -1.53 -10.59
C GLN A 89 6.31 -1.26 -11.08
N LEU A 90 5.35 -1.42 -10.18
CA LEU A 90 3.95 -1.12 -10.41
C LEU A 90 3.44 -0.14 -9.36
N HIS A 91 3.12 1.08 -9.80
CA HIS A 91 2.60 2.14 -8.94
C HIS A 91 1.13 2.37 -9.24
N LEU A 92 0.28 2.10 -8.23
CA LEU A 92 -1.18 2.16 -8.29
C LEU A 92 -1.74 3.00 -7.13
N SER A 93 -0.91 3.85 -6.53
CA SER A 93 -1.31 4.65 -5.38
C SER A 93 -2.44 5.63 -5.71
N GLU A 94 -3.28 5.97 -4.73
CA GLU A 94 -4.40 6.91 -4.89
C GLU A 94 -5.36 6.50 -6.03
N ASN A 95 -5.86 5.28 -5.97
CA ASN A 95 -6.90 4.74 -6.85
C ASN A 95 -8.13 4.31 -6.01
N ALA A 96 -9.01 3.48 -6.58
CA ALA A 96 -10.20 2.96 -5.91
C ALA A 96 -10.25 1.43 -5.95
N LEU A 97 -9.10 0.75 -5.98
CA LEU A 97 -8.99 -0.71 -6.05
C LEU A 97 -9.62 -1.34 -4.80
N THR A 98 -10.54 -2.28 -5.01
CA THR A 98 -11.16 -3.06 -3.92
C THR A 98 -10.54 -4.44 -3.76
N GLU A 99 -9.94 -4.97 -4.84
CA GLU A 99 -9.25 -6.25 -4.86
C GLU A 99 -8.11 -6.22 -5.88
N LEU A 100 -7.25 -7.24 -5.84
CA LEU A 100 -6.27 -7.54 -6.87
C LEU A 100 -6.64 -8.87 -7.54
N PRO A 101 -6.45 -8.99 -8.86
CA PRO A 101 -6.63 -10.26 -9.56
C PRO A 101 -5.55 -11.26 -9.15
N ASP A 102 -5.87 -12.55 -9.21
CA ASP A 102 -4.92 -13.62 -8.88
C ASP A 102 -3.67 -13.58 -9.77
N GLU A 103 -3.81 -13.08 -11.00
CA GLU A 103 -2.73 -12.94 -11.97
C GLU A 103 -1.63 -11.98 -11.53
N ILE A 104 -1.83 -11.18 -10.47
CA ILE A 104 -0.73 -10.40 -9.85
C ILE A 104 0.45 -11.30 -9.49
N GLY A 105 0.17 -12.54 -9.07
CA GLY A 105 1.17 -13.56 -8.73
C GLY A 105 2.07 -14.00 -9.88
N SER A 106 1.71 -13.67 -11.13
CA SER A 106 2.49 -13.98 -12.33
C SER A 106 3.64 -13.00 -12.55
N LEU A 107 3.66 -11.86 -11.86
CA LEU A 107 4.68 -10.83 -11.98
C LEU A 107 5.99 -11.21 -11.24
N LYS A 108 6.68 -12.25 -11.72
CA LYS A 108 7.86 -12.83 -11.06
C LYS A 108 9.04 -11.86 -10.89
N ASN A 109 9.13 -10.86 -11.76
CA ASN A 109 10.18 -9.83 -11.75
C ASN A 109 9.80 -8.57 -10.97
N LEU A 110 8.60 -8.50 -10.39
CA LEU A 110 8.13 -7.32 -9.68
C LEU A 110 8.93 -7.13 -8.39
N GLU A 111 9.58 -5.98 -8.25
CA GLU A 111 10.40 -5.60 -7.11
C GLU A 111 9.66 -4.62 -6.19
N ILE A 112 8.82 -3.74 -6.77
CA ILE A 112 8.07 -2.72 -6.03
C ILE A 112 6.60 -2.76 -6.45
N LEU A 113 5.71 -2.90 -5.47
CA LEU A 113 4.26 -2.78 -5.62
C LEU A 113 3.73 -1.71 -4.66
N ASN A 114 3.27 -0.59 -5.21
CA ASN A 114 2.69 0.50 -4.44
C ASN A 114 1.18 0.57 -4.64
N LEU A 115 0.43 0.22 -3.59
CA LEU A 115 -1.03 0.19 -3.53
C LEU A 115 -1.58 1.15 -2.47
N GLN A 116 -0.77 2.12 -2.04
CA GLN A 116 -1.17 3.12 -1.05
C GLN A 116 -2.50 3.81 -1.44
N SER A 117 -3.35 4.12 -0.47
CA SER A 117 -4.56 4.93 -0.69
C SER A 117 -5.50 4.29 -1.72
N ASN A 118 -5.88 3.05 -1.45
CA ASN A 118 -6.90 2.29 -2.18
C ASN A 118 -8.00 1.85 -1.19
N LYS A 119 -8.81 0.84 -1.56
CA LYS A 119 -9.90 0.30 -0.74
C LYS A 119 -9.75 -1.20 -0.50
N LEU A 120 -8.52 -1.72 -0.57
CA LEU A 120 -8.21 -3.14 -0.40
C LEU A 120 -8.49 -3.56 1.05
N SER A 121 -9.12 -4.71 1.22
CA SER A 121 -9.32 -5.35 2.53
C SER A 121 -8.62 -6.70 2.67
N SER A 122 -8.11 -7.25 1.56
CA SER A 122 -7.38 -8.52 1.48
C SER A 122 -6.36 -8.47 0.33
N LEU A 123 -5.50 -9.48 0.27
CA LEU A 123 -4.64 -9.78 -0.87
C LEU A 123 -4.96 -11.19 -1.36
N PRO A 124 -4.85 -11.47 -2.67
CA PRO A 124 -4.96 -12.83 -3.18
C PRO A 124 -3.77 -13.67 -2.69
N ASP A 125 -4.00 -14.94 -2.39
CA ASP A 125 -2.95 -15.87 -1.96
C ASP A 125 -1.85 -16.00 -3.02
N SER A 126 -2.20 -15.83 -4.30
CA SER A 126 -1.28 -15.85 -5.42
C SER A 126 -0.18 -14.80 -5.35
N ILE A 127 -0.33 -13.74 -4.54
CA ILE A 127 0.69 -12.68 -4.41
C ILE A 127 2.06 -13.23 -3.98
N VAL A 128 2.07 -14.36 -3.25
CA VAL A 128 3.30 -15.10 -2.89
C VAL A 128 4.14 -15.49 -4.11
N GLY A 129 3.50 -15.57 -5.28
CA GLY A 129 4.13 -15.81 -6.57
C GLY A 129 5.04 -14.67 -7.03
N CYS A 130 4.93 -13.46 -6.47
CA CYS A 130 5.83 -12.33 -6.76
C CYS A 130 7.18 -12.54 -6.07
N THR A 131 7.95 -13.53 -6.53
CA THR A 131 9.16 -14.02 -5.85
C THR A 131 10.28 -12.99 -5.74
N SER A 132 10.26 -11.92 -6.53
CA SER A 132 11.25 -10.82 -6.48
C SER A 132 10.78 -9.60 -5.71
N LEU A 133 9.57 -9.63 -5.10
CA LEU A 133 8.96 -8.44 -4.49
C LEU A 133 9.69 -8.06 -3.21
N LYS A 134 10.28 -6.87 -3.21
CA LYS A 134 11.07 -6.32 -2.09
C LYS A 134 10.31 -5.29 -1.28
N THR A 135 9.50 -4.47 -1.96
CA THR A 135 8.76 -3.39 -1.32
C THR A 135 7.28 -3.51 -1.65
N LEU A 136 6.47 -3.65 -0.61
CA LEU A 136 5.01 -3.68 -0.70
C LEU A 136 4.43 -2.56 0.18
N ASN A 137 3.75 -1.60 -0.46
CA ASN A 137 3.06 -0.52 0.25
C ASN A 137 1.54 -0.70 0.14
N LEU A 138 0.91 -0.98 1.27
CA LEU A 138 -0.53 -1.17 1.46
C LEU A 138 -1.12 -0.11 2.41
N SER A 139 -0.40 0.99 2.65
CA SER A 139 -0.88 2.02 3.59
C SER A 139 -2.16 2.70 3.12
N ALA A 140 -2.97 3.21 4.05
CA ALA A 140 -4.23 3.88 3.75
C ALA A 140 -5.18 2.99 2.92
N ASN A 141 -5.45 1.79 3.40
CA ASN A 141 -6.42 0.85 2.83
C ASN A 141 -7.46 0.46 3.91
N ASN A 142 -8.24 -0.60 3.66
CA ASN A 142 -9.31 -1.08 4.54
C ASN A 142 -8.95 -2.40 5.22
N PHE A 143 -7.66 -2.70 5.46
CA PHE A 143 -7.26 -3.92 6.15
C PHE A 143 -7.71 -3.85 7.62
N THR A 144 -8.54 -4.82 8.03
CA THR A 144 -8.95 -5.05 9.43
C THR A 144 -8.13 -6.16 10.08
N GLN A 145 -7.54 -7.03 9.26
CA GLN A 145 -6.68 -8.14 9.65
C GLN A 145 -5.34 -8.02 8.94
N PHE A 146 -4.30 -8.58 9.54
CA PHE A 146 -2.99 -8.64 8.90
C PHE A 146 -3.05 -9.53 7.65
N PRO A 147 -2.50 -9.10 6.49
CA PRO A 147 -2.54 -9.90 5.28
C PRO A 147 -1.51 -11.05 5.34
N VAL A 148 -1.94 -12.22 5.82
CA VAL A 148 -1.12 -13.44 5.97
C VAL A 148 -0.30 -13.83 4.72
N PRO A 149 -0.77 -13.64 3.46
CA PRO A 149 0.05 -13.93 2.28
C PRO A 149 1.39 -13.17 2.26
N THR A 150 1.46 -11.99 2.91
CA THR A 150 2.71 -11.21 2.99
C THR A 150 3.81 -11.88 3.80
N CYS A 151 3.46 -12.79 4.73
CA CYS A 151 4.42 -13.57 5.50
C CYS A 151 5.23 -14.54 4.62
N HIS A 152 4.70 -14.91 3.45
CA HIS A 152 5.29 -15.92 2.57
C HIS A 152 6.00 -15.31 1.34
N LEU A 153 6.18 -13.99 1.31
CA LEU A 153 6.93 -13.30 0.25
C LEU A 153 8.44 -13.42 0.49
N MET A 154 9.07 -14.33 -0.26
CA MET A 154 10.46 -14.76 -0.05
C MET A 154 11.51 -13.65 -0.15
N SER A 155 11.26 -12.60 -0.94
CA SER A 155 12.22 -11.50 -1.13
C SER A 155 11.79 -10.20 -0.45
N LEU A 156 10.72 -10.23 0.35
CA LEU A 156 10.17 -9.01 0.93
C LEU A 156 11.15 -8.41 1.94
N GLU A 157 11.50 -7.13 1.75
CA GLU A 157 12.41 -6.39 2.61
C GLU A 157 11.65 -5.33 3.43
N THR A 158 10.63 -4.70 2.82
CA THR A 158 9.84 -3.61 3.40
C THR A 158 8.35 -3.83 3.18
N LEU A 159 7.59 -3.86 4.28
CA LEU A 159 6.14 -3.95 4.29
C LEU A 159 5.54 -2.72 4.99
N VAL A 160 4.73 -1.96 4.27
CA VAL A 160 4.06 -0.76 4.82
C VAL A 160 2.56 -1.01 4.88
N LEU A 161 2.03 -1.10 6.10
CA LEU A 161 0.61 -1.32 6.43
C LEU A 161 0.03 -0.15 7.23
N ALA A 162 0.70 0.99 7.26
CA ALA A 162 0.28 2.15 8.04
C ALA A 162 -1.11 2.68 7.63
N GLN A 163 -1.83 3.35 8.53
CA GLN A 163 -3.16 3.91 8.24
C GLN A 163 -4.16 2.85 7.75
N ASN A 164 -4.24 1.73 8.47
CA ASN A 164 -5.29 0.71 8.29
C ASN A 164 -6.06 0.56 9.61
N THR A 165 -6.84 -0.50 9.76
CA THR A 165 -7.63 -0.79 10.97
C THR A 165 -7.27 -2.13 11.60
N ILE A 166 -6.04 -2.60 11.40
CA ILE A 166 -5.56 -3.89 11.90
C ILE A 166 -5.55 -3.89 13.42
N THR A 167 -6.10 -4.93 14.04
CA THR A 167 -6.24 -5.05 15.51
C THR A 167 -5.23 -5.99 16.15
N GLU A 168 -4.72 -6.96 15.40
CA GLU A 168 -3.80 -7.97 15.93
C GLU A 168 -2.83 -8.49 14.86
N LEU A 169 -1.72 -9.08 15.32
CA LEU A 169 -0.78 -9.83 14.49
C LEU A 169 -0.97 -11.35 14.66
N PRO A 170 -1.06 -12.11 13.56
CA PRO A 170 -1.32 -13.55 13.60
C PRO A 170 -0.02 -14.34 13.83
N ASP A 171 -0.11 -15.64 14.14
CA ASP A 171 1.06 -16.48 14.42
C ASP A 171 2.00 -16.63 13.20
N GLU A 172 1.44 -16.56 12.00
CA GLU A 172 2.16 -16.61 10.73
C GLU A 172 3.14 -15.46 10.55
N VAL A 173 3.02 -14.38 11.35
CA VAL A 173 4.01 -13.28 11.34
C VAL A 173 5.41 -13.79 11.68
N SER A 174 5.53 -14.91 12.41
CA SER A 174 6.82 -15.56 12.68
C SER A 174 7.60 -15.97 11.44
N SER A 175 6.92 -16.19 10.31
CA SER A 175 7.53 -16.53 9.02
C SER A 175 7.86 -15.31 8.15
N LEU A 176 7.52 -14.09 8.60
CA LEU A 176 7.69 -12.87 7.81
C LEU A 176 9.16 -12.59 7.52
N ASN A 177 9.50 -12.49 6.24
CA ASN A 177 10.88 -12.28 5.79
C ASN A 177 11.33 -10.80 5.80
N ALA A 178 10.38 -9.87 6.01
CA ALA A 178 10.63 -8.43 5.96
C ALA A 178 11.60 -7.95 7.04
N SER A 179 12.47 -7.01 6.65
CA SER A 179 13.40 -6.34 7.56
C SER A 179 12.81 -5.07 8.19
N GLU A 180 11.86 -4.44 7.50
CA GLU A 180 11.11 -3.29 7.98
C GLU A 180 9.61 -3.52 7.84
N VAL A 181 8.90 -3.36 8.95
CA VAL A 181 7.43 -3.40 9.01
C VAL A 181 6.92 -2.11 9.61
N ASN A 182 6.09 -1.40 8.86
CA ASN A 182 5.43 -0.19 9.31
C ASN A 182 3.93 -0.42 9.50
N LEU A 183 3.50 -0.44 10.76
CA LEU A 183 2.13 -0.63 11.22
C LEU A 183 1.60 0.64 11.92
N ASN A 184 2.22 1.80 11.71
CA ASN A 184 1.77 3.06 12.30
C ASN A 184 0.28 3.33 11.99
N GLN A 185 -0.43 4.00 12.90
CA GLN A 185 -1.81 4.43 12.67
C GLN A 185 -2.74 3.25 12.33
N ASN A 186 -2.66 2.19 13.13
CA ASN A 186 -3.60 1.06 13.11
C ASN A 186 -4.39 1.03 14.43
N ARG A 187 -5.10 -0.07 14.69
CA ARG A 187 -5.86 -0.28 15.93
C ARG A 187 -5.28 -1.44 16.75
N LEU A 188 -3.98 -1.72 16.60
CA LEU A 188 -3.34 -2.87 17.22
C LEU A 188 -3.51 -2.78 18.73
N ASN A 189 -4.13 -3.82 19.32
CA ASN A 189 -4.25 -4.00 20.75
C ASN A 189 -3.54 -5.28 21.23
N TYR A 190 -3.22 -6.19 20.31
CA TYR A 190 -2.44 -7.40 20.54
C TYR A 190 -1.30 -7.49 19.53
N LEU A 191 -0.05 -7.60 20.01
CA LEU A 191 1.15 -7.56 19.17
C LEU A 191 1.65 -8.95 18.78
N ASN A 192 1.25 -10.00 19.50
CA ASN A 192 1.79 -11.35 19.36
C ASN A 192 3.33 -11.37 19.42
N ALA A 193 3.85 -10.93 20.57
CA ALA A 193 5.27 -10.70 20.80
C ALA A 193 6.15 -11.95 20.55
N ASP A 194 5.64 -13.14 20.87
CA ASP A 194 6.39 -14.39 20.72
C ASP A 194 6.51 -14.83 19.26
N ALA A 195 5.51 -14.56 18.42
CA ALA A 195 5.61 -14.79 16.98
C ALA A 195 6.55 -13.76 16.33
N LEU A 196 6.41 -12.48 16.67
CA LEU A 196 7.33 -11.44 16.18
C LEU A 196 8.78 -11.69 16.58
N ALA A 197 9.03 -12.20 17.79
CA ALA A 197 10.38 -12.49 18.26
C ALA A 197 11.11 -13.54 17.40
N LYS A 198 10.37 -14.38 16.66
CA LYS A 198 10.90 -15.42 15.77
C LYS A 198 11.19 -14.93 14.35
N CYS A 199 10.84 -13.68 14.02
CA CYS A 199 11.08 -13.13 12.69
C CYS A 199 12.59 -13.10 12.38
N PRO A 200 13.06 -13.76 11.30
CA PRO A 200 14.48 -13.99 11.06
C PRO A 200 15.26 -12.73 10.68
N HIS A 201 14.60 -11.72 10.11
CA HIS A 201 15.25 -10.54 9.53
C HIS A 201 14.71 -9.20 9.99
N LEU A 202 13.67 -9.20 10.83
CA LEU A 202 12.97 -7.98 11.26
C LEU A 202 13.87 -7.10 12.14
N LYS A 203 14.17 -5.89 11.68
CA LYS A 203 15.03 -4.92 12.39
C LYS A 203 14.32 -3.61 12.71
N ILE A 204 13.33 -3.26 11.90
CA ILE A 204 12.59 -2.00 12.04
C ILE A 204 11.12 -2.33 12.20
N LEU A 205 10.54 -1.91 13.33
CA LEU A 205 9.13 -2.12 13.63
C LEU A 205 8.51 -0.79 14.07
N ARG A 206 7.62 -0.24 13.25
CA ARG A 206 6.94 1.03 13.53
C ARG A 206 5.50 0.76 13.95
N LEU A 207 5.14 1.19 15.16
CA LEU A 207 3.87 0.92 15.84
C LEU A 207 3.24 2.21 16.42
N GLU A 208 3.68 3.38 15.99
CA GLU A 208 3.16 4.66 16.45
C GLU A 208 1.65 4.77 16.16
N GLU A 209 0.92 5.48 17.00
CA GLU A 209 -0.52 5.72 16.88
C GLU A 209 -1.36 4.41 16.80
N ASN A 210 -1.03 3.41 17.64
CA ASN A 210 -1.81 2.20 17.91
C ASN A 210 -2.42 2.17 19.33
N CYS A 211 -3.19 1.12 19.64
CA CYS A 211 -3.87 0.89 20.92
C CYS A 211 -3.14 -0.12 21.85
N LEU A 212 -1.83 -0.30 21.66
CA LEU A 212 -1.05 -1.32 22.37
C LEU A 212 -0.88 -0.96 23.85
N ALA A 213 -0.92 -1.98 24.72
CA ALA A 213 -0.49 -1.86 26.10
C ALA A 213 1.02 -2.09 26.23
N LYS A 214 1.62 -1.63 27.34
CA LYS A 214 3.05 -1.90 27.61
C LYS A 214 3.38 -3.38 27.74
N THR A 215 2.41 -4.18 28.19
CA THR A 215 2.55 -5.63 28.39
C THR A 215 2.81 -6.39 27.10
N GLU A 216 2.45 -5.81 25.96
CA GLU A 216 2.68 -6.38 24.63
C GLU A 216 4.18 -6.42 24.25
N PHE A 217 5.02 -5.67 24.96
CA PHE A 217 6.47 -5.62 24.72
C PHE A 217 7.20 -6.52 25.72
N THR A 218 7.19 -7.82 25.45
CA THR A 218 7.80 -8.83 26.33
C THR A 218 9.33 -8.76 26.29
N PRO A 219 10.03 -9.23 27.35
CA PRO A 219 11.49 -9.39 27.31
C PRO A 219 11.97 -10.25 26.14
N ASN A 220 11.18 -11.26 25.76
CA ASN A 220 11.50 -12.14 24.64
C ASN A 220 11.62 -11.34 23.32
N LEU A 221 10.63 -10.47 23.05
CA LEU A 221 10.65 -9.58 21.91
C LEU A 221 11.79 -8.56 21.98
N LEU A 222 12.04 -7.94 23.13
CA LEU A 222 12.97 -6.83 23.22
C LEU A 222 14.44 -7.23 23.44
N ILE A 223 14.72 -8.43 23.92
CA ILE A 223 16.09 -8.84 24.30
C ILE A 223 16.57 -9.99 23.43
N HIS A 224 15.70 -10.96 23.16
CA HIS A 224 16.08 -12.23 22.53
C HIS A 224 15.75 -12.30 21.04
N SER A 225 15.16 -11.25 20.47
CA SER A 225 14.86 -11.19 19.04
C SER A 225 15.82 -10.27 18.26
N THR A 226 15.65 -10.29 16.94
CA THR A 226 16.29 -9.37 15.98
C THR A 226 15.90 -7.90 16.21
N LEU A 227 14.83 -7.64 16.97
CA LEU A 227 14.37 -6.33 17.39
C LEU A 227 14.98 -5.83 18.71
N ASN A 228 16.14 -6.38 19.10
CA ASN A 228 16.83 -5.89 20.28
C ASN A 228 17.25 -4.41 20.11
N PRO A 229 16.68 -3.46 20.88
CA PRO A 229 16.86 -2.03 20.66
C PRO A 229 18.27 -1.54 21.03
N TRP A 230 19.10 -2.39 21.62
CA TRP A 230 20.49 -2.11 21.94
C TRP A 230 21.44 -2.30 20.75
N GLN A 231 20.93 -2.82 19.63
CA GLN A 231 21.68 -2.95 18.39
C GLN A 231 21.56 -1.67 17.54
N SER A 232 22.66 -1.21 16.94
CA SER A 232 22.72 0.05 16.20
C SER A 232 21.85 0.11 14.94
N SER A 233 21.43 -1.04 14.41
CA SER A 233 20.59 -1.15 13.20
C SER A 233 19.10 -1.40 13.47
N VAL A 234 18.66 -1.33 14.74
CA VAL A 234 17.28 -1.62 15.14
C VAL A 234 16.55 -0.32 15.48
N ASP A 235 15.34 -0.14 14.95
CA ASP A 235 14.46 1.00 15.26
C ASP A 235 13.05 0.50 15.58
N ILE A 236 12.67 0.55 16.86
CA ILE A 236 11.30 0.31 17.31
C ILE A 236 10.67 1.65 17.66
N ARG A 237 9.62 2.03 16.93
CA ARG A 237 8.89 3.28 17.18
C ARG A 237 7.52 3.00 17.76
N VAL A 238 7.25 3.59 18.93
CA VAL A 238 6.00 3.44 19.67
C VAL A 238 5.50 4.80 20.15
N ASN A 239 4.26 4.83 20.66
CA ASN A 239 3.63 6.05 21.18
C ASN A 239 4.46 6.76 22.25
N SER A 240 4.40 8.10 22.25
CA SER A 240 5.17 8.96 23.17
C SER A 240 4.89 8.71 24.65
N TRP A 241 3.68 8.27 25.05
CA TRP A 241 3.35 7.97 26.44
C TRP A 241 4.02 6.68 26.98
N MET A 242 4.39 5.75 26.10
CA MET A 242 5.15 4.56 26.50
C MET A 242 6.57 4.93 26.93
N SER A 243 7.15 6.00 26.35
CA SER A 243 8.47 6.51 26.74
C SER A 243 8.47 7.29 28.07
N ARG A 244 7.35 7.96 28.42
CA ARG A 244 7.30 8.93 29.55
C ARG A 244 7.05 8.32 30.93
N THR A 245 6.76 7.03 31.03
CA THR A 245 6.35 6.37 32.29
C THR A 245 7.40 5.39 32.82
N ALA A 246 8.67 5.81 32.79
CA ALA A 246 9.79 5.10 33.43
C ALA A 246 10.25 5.72 34.76
N THR A 247 9.61 6.81 35.25
CA THR A 247 10.15 7.58 36.39
C THR A 247 9.20 7.95 37.54
N SER A 248 7.95 7.49 37.60
CA SER A 248 7.20 7.68 38.86
C SER A 248 6.19 6.59 39.14
N ASN A 249 6.42 5.88 40.25
CA ASN A 249 5.61 4.84 40.90
C ASN A 249 5.75 3.42 40.34
N ALA A 250 6.83 2.74 40.73
CA ALA A 250 6.88 1.28 40.82
C ALA A 250 7.53 0.88 42.16
N PRO A 251 7.06 -0.19 42.83
CA PRO A 251 7.72 -0.76 44.01
C PRO A 251 9.10 -1.30 43.63
N ALA A 252 10.05 -1.23 44.57
CA ALA A 252 11.37 -1.80 44.40
C ALA A 252 11.26 -3.32 44.15
N HIS A 253 12.02 -3.80 43.16
CA HIS A 253 12.09 -5.15 42.60
C HIS A 253 11.16 -5.40 41.39
N GLN A 254 11.81 -5.51 40.22
CA GLN A 254 11.27 -5.67 38.85
C GLN A 254 10.79 -4.40 38.15
N THR A 255 11.70 -3.45 37.95
CA THR A 255 11.50 -2.35 36.99
C THR A 255 12.37 -2.61 35.77
N MET A 256 11.77 -3.03 34.65
CA MET A 256 12.46 -2.97 33.35
C MET A 256 12.67 -1.50 33.00
N HIS A 257 13.89 -1.00 33.26
CA HIS A 257 14.30 0.32 32.85
C HIS A 257 14.54 0.31 31.33
N PHE A 258 13.60 0.91 30.59
CA PHE A 258 13.77 1.20 29.17
C PHE A 258 14.86 2.27 28.98
N PRO A 259 15.85 2.06 28.11
CA PRO A 259 16.79 3.09 27.73
C PRO A 259 16.09 4.00 26.72
N LEU A 260 15.86 5.24 27.13
CA LEU A 260 15.25 6.29 26.33
C LEU A 260 16.00 6.63 25.02
N ALA A 261 17.18 6.06 24.78
CA ALA A 261 18.06 6.41 23.68
C ALA A 261 17.67 5.80 22.31
N HIS A 262 16.94 4.67 22.30
CA HIS A 262 16.67 3.92 21.05
C HIS A 262 15.18 3.79 20.69
N ILE A 263 14.28 4.20 21.59
CA ILE A 263 12.86 4.37 21.29
C ILE A 263 12.65 5.84 20.93
N ARG A 264 12.57 6.14 19.63
CA ARG A 264 12.35 7.51 19.15
C ARG A 264 10.87 7.84 19.17
N THR A 265 10.52 8.94 19.82
CA THR A 265 9.15 9.48 19.82
C THR A 265 9.06 10.70 18.91
N HIS A 266 8.07 10.77 18.02
CA HIS A 266 7.68 12.05 17.42
C HIS A 266 6.94 12.90 18.45
N GLN A 267 7.58 13.98 18.92
CA GLN A 267 6.84 15.09 19.51
C GLN A 267 6.14 15.84 18.37
N ARG A 268 4.82 15.93 18.40
CA ARG A 268 4.11 16.93 17.59
C ARG A 268 4.51 18.30 18.16
N SER A 269 5.27 19.07 17.39
CA SER A 269 5.40 20.50 17.60
C SER A 269 4.02 21.12 17.37
N THR A 270 3.41 21.63 18.44
CA THR A 270 2.25 22.53 18.40
C THR A 270 2.56 23.80 17.65
#